data_AF-A0A1A9R7R8-F1
#
_entry.id   AF-A0A1A9R7R8-F1
#
_cell.length_a   1.000
_cell.length_b   1.000
_cell.length_c   1.000
_cell.angle_alpha   90.00
_cell.angle_beta   90.00
_cell.angle_gamma   90.00
#
_symmetry.space_group_name_H-M   'P 1'
#
loop_
_entity.id
_entity.type
_entity.pdbx_description
1 polymer ?
#
loop_
_entity_poly.entity_id
_entity_poly.type
_entity_poly.pdbx_seq_one_letter_code
_entity_poly.pdbx_strand_id
1 'polypeptide(L)'
;MSIGTWIEITKLALGSLTLLSVLIAFLAYRANVKKQEDDRVRERDRELTSQAKKSFQWAYNVLTDNGENIPPVADRLNWLTAARHLLRAKKLGEKVTHSTYKIIFDEIEEYWRHRFYVALSHEPLRRWTYFADDDNPDWPENIEINSALIIIDFSNWKDDVEDPTDNVDRAEMIQKGVLKGQAGRGLKSYMQRFEEIRAQWK
;
A
#
# COMPACT_ATOMS: atom_id res chain seq x y z
N MET A 1 32.43 55.81 -37.75
CA MET A 1 31.89 55.56 -36.40
C MET A 1 32.96 55.97 -35.40
N SER A 2 32.64 56.81 -34.41
CA SER A 2 33.67 57.33 -33.49
C SER A 2 34.06 56.26 -32.45
N ILE A 3 35.26 56.37 -31.88
CA ILE A 3 35.74 55.49 -30.79
C ILE A 3 34.77 55.49 -29.60
N GLY A 4 34.09 56.61 -29.33
CA GLY A 4 33.07 56.72 -28.28
C GLY A 4 31.87 55.80 -28.50
N THR A 5 31.34 55.73 -29.74
CA THR A 5 30.22 54.83 -30.09
C THR A 5 30.54 53.35 -29.85
N TRP A 6 31.78 52.91 -30.13
CA TRP A 6 32.19 51.52 -29.86
C TRP A 6 32.28 51.21 -28.35
N ILE A 7 32.71 52.16 -27.54
CA ILE A 7 32.79 52.02 -26.08
C ILE A 7 31.38 51.93 -25.46
N GLU A 8 30.41 52.68 -25.99
CA GLU A 8 29.03 52.62 -25.49
C GLU A 8 28.33 51.30 -25.86
N ILE A 9 28.51 50.81 -27.09
CA ILE A 9 27.95 49.53 -27.54
C ILE A 9 28.52 48.36 -26.71
N THR A 10 29.83 48.37 -26.42
CA THR A 10 30.46 47.31 -25.61
C THR A 10 29.99 47.33 -24.15
N LYS A 11 29.82 48.50 -23.55
CA LYS A 11 29.23 48.63 -22.20
C LYS A 11 27.79 48.13 -22.14
N LEU A 12 26.98 48.45 -23.15
CA LEU A 12 25.61 47.97 -23.27
C LEU A 12 25.55 46.44 -23.41
N ALA A 13 26.42 45.87 -24.25
CA ALA A 13 26.51 44.42 -24.45
C ALA A 13 27.00 43.66 -23.20
N LEU A 14 27.97 44.21 -22.47
CA LEU A 14 28.42 43.64 -21.20
C LEU A 14 27.35 43.74 -20.12
N GLY A 15 26.63 44.87 -20.04
CA GLY A 15 25.52 45.06 -19.11
C GLY A 15 24.33 44.14 -19.38
N SER A 16 24.03 43.84 -20.65
CA SER A 16 22.97 42.89 -20.99
C SER A 16 23.37 41.44 -20.70
N LEU A 17 24.64 41.07 -20.90
CA LEU A 17 25.18 39.75 -20.55
C LEU A 17 25.14 39.48 -19.04
N THR A 18 25.45 40.48 -18.19
CA THR A 18 25.36 40.33 -16.73
C THR A 18 23.92 40.20 -16.25
N LEU A 19 22.98 40.93 -16.83
CA LEU A 19 21.56 40.76 -16.51
C LEU A 19 21.04 39.37 -16.89
N LEU A 20 21.46 38.84 -18.06
CA LEU A 20 21.10 37.50 -18.49
C LEU A 20 21.69 36.42 -17.57
N SER A 21 22.95 36.56 -17.15
CA SER A 21 23.58 35.60 -16.23
C SER A 21 22.92 35.60 -14.85
N VAL A 22 22.54 36.77 -14.32
CA VAL A 22 21.78 36.89 -13.08
C VAL A 22 20.41 36.23 -13.20
N LEU A 23 19.71 36.43 -14.32
CA LEU A 23 18.41 35.79 -14.57
C LEU A 23 18.53 34.25 -14.63
N ILE A 24 19.53 33.72 -15.35
CA ILE A 24 19.78 32.27 -15.43
C ILE A 24 20.12 31.72 -14.04
N ALA A 25 20.99 32.40 -13.29
CA ALA A 25 21.34 31.99 -11.93
C ALA A 25 20.12 31.98 -10.99
N PHE A 26 19.23 32.98 -11.11
CA PHE A 26 18.00 33.05 -10.34
C PHE A 26 17.04 31.90 -10.70
N LEU A 27 16.85 31.60 -11.98
CA LEU A 27 16.02 30.47 -12.43
C LEU A 27 16.60 29.13 -11.97
N ALA A 28 17.92 28.94 -12.08
CA ALA A 28 18.61 27.74 -11.61
C ALA A 28 18.47 27.58 -10.08
N TYR A 29 18.60 28.67 -9.32
CA TYR A 29 18.38 28.66 -7.87
C TYR A 29 16.96 28.24 -7.53
N ARG A 30 15.94 28.83 -8.17
CA ARG A 30 14.53 28.45 -7.95
C ARG A 30 14.25 26.99 -8.30
N ALA A 31 14.79 26.51 -9.41
CA ALA A 31 14.66 25.10 -9.80
C ALA A 31 15.33 24.17 -8.79
N ASN A 32 16.51 24.54 -8.28
CA ASN A 32 17.24 23.77 -7.29
C ASN A 32 16.50 23.72 -5.94
N VAL A 33 15.94 24.84 -5.47
CA VAL A 33 15.13 24.87 -4.24
C VAL A 33 13.89 23.99 -4.38
N LYS A 34 13.17 24.07 -5.51
CA LYS A 34 12.00 23.22 -5.76
C LYS A 34 12.38 21.74 -5.77
N LYS A 35 13.46 21.39 -6.48
CA LYS A 35 13.97 20.01 -6.54
C LYS A 35 14.36 19.50 -5.15
N GLN A 36 15.04 20.30 -4.35
CA GLN A 36 15.41 19.91 -2.98
C GLN A 36 14.20 19.63 -2.11
N GLU A 37 13.14 20.43 -2.23
CA GLU A 37 11.90 20.17 -1.49
C GLU A 37 11.21 18.89 -1.96
N ASP A 38 11.07 18.70 -3.28
CA ASP A 38 10.51 17.47 -3.86
C ASP A 38 11.32 16.23 -3.44
N ASP A 39 12.65 16.32 -3.45
CA ASP A 39 13.55 15.22 -3.04
C ASP A 39 13.43 14.93 -1.53
N ARG A 40 13.28 15.96 -0.67
CA ARG A 40 13.04 15.79 0.77
C ARG A 40 11.71 15.10 1.06
N VAL A 41 10.64 15.53 0.39
CA VAL A 41 9.31 14.90 0.53
C VAL A 41 9.38 13.43 0.09
N ARG A 42 10.05 13.18 -1.04
CA ARG A 42 10.26 11.82 -1.57
C ARG A 42 11.05 10.95 -0.58
N GLU A 43 12.13 11.45 -0.01
CA GLU A 43 12.96 10.70 0.94
C GLU A 43 12.20 10.41 2.25
N ARG A 44 11.50 11.42 2.80
CA ARG A 44 10.65 11.26 3.99
C ARG A 44 9.57 10.19 3.75
N ASP A 45 8.87 10.27 2.62
CA ASP A 45 7.76 9.37 2.31
C ASP A 45 8.23 7.93 2.03
N ARG A 46 9.46 7.78 1.51
CA ARG A 46 10.14 6.49 1.43
C ARG A 46 10.34 5.86 2.80
N GLU A 47 10.84 6.64 3.76
CA GLU A 47 11.11 6.15 5.11
C GLU A 47 9.80 5.80 5.85
N LEU A 48 8.77 6.66 5.73
CA LEU A 48 7.44 6.39 6.28
C LEU A 48 6.87 5.06 5.76
N THR A 49 6.94 4.84 4.45
CA THR A 49 6.43 3.62 3.80
C THR A 49 7.25 2.39 4.21
N SER A 50 8.58 2.52 4.31
CA SER A 50 9.48 1.47 4.79
C SER A 50 9.16 1.06 6.23
N GLN A 51 8.92 2.03 7.11
CA GLN A 51 8.56 1.78 8.50
C GLN A 51 7.14 1.22 8.65
N ALA A 52 6.20 1.63 7.80
CA ALA A 52 4.86 1.05 7.75
C ALA A 52 4.90 -0.44 7.38
N LYS A 53 5.68 -0.80 6.35
CA LYS A 53 5.91 -2.20 5.96
C LYS A 53 6.42 -3.05 7.13
N LYS A 54 7.42 -2.56 7.86
CA LYS A 54 7.95 -3.24 9.05
C LYS A 54 6.89 -3.39 10.14
N SER A 55 6.06 -2.36 10.33
CA SER A 55 5.00 -2.39 11.34
C SER A 55 3.94 -3.44 10.99
N PHE A 56 3.51 -3.54 9.74
CA PHE A 56 2.63 -4.63 9.30
C PHE A 56 3.27 -6.02 9.49
N GLN A 57 4.55 -6.16 9.14
CA GLN A 57 5.28 -7.42 9.34
C GLN A 57 5.36 -7.82 10.81
N TRP A 58 5.69 -6.89 11.71
CA TRP A 58 5.72 -7.15 13.14
C TRP A 58 4.34 -7.51 13.68
N ALA A 59 3.29 -6.84 13.20
CA ALA A 59 1.93 -7.18 13.58
C ALA A 59 1.60 -8.64 13.22
N TYR A 60 1.88 -9.04 11.97
CA TYR A 60 1.63 -10.39 11.50
C TYR A 60 2.47 -11.42 12.26
N ASN A 61 3.77 -11.16 12.43
CA ASN A 61 4.70 -12.08 13.06
C ASN A 61 4.39 -12.29 14.54
N VAL A 62 4.00 -11.25 15.27
CA VAL A 62 3.59 -11.39 16.68
C VAL A 62 2.29 -12.16 16.80
N LEU A 63 1.34 -11.95 15.88
CA LEU A 63 0.07 -12.66 15.91
C LEU A 63 0.22 -14.16 15.58
N THR A 64 1.04 -14.48 14.59
CA THR A 64 1.12 -15.83 13.98
C THR A 64 2.36 -16.61 14.37
N ASP A 65 3.18 -16.08 15.28
CA ASP A 65 4.53 -16.59 15.56
C ASP A 65 5.35 -16.80 14.28
N ASN A 66 5.57 -15.71 13.54
CA ASN A 66 6.25 -15.73 12.23
C ASN A 66 5.59 -16.64 11.17
N GLY A 67 4.31 -16.97 11.34
CA GLY A 67 3.55 -17.85 10.46
C GLY A 67 3.58 -19.33 10.86
N GLU A 68 4.17 -19.68 12.00
CA GLU A 68 4.19 -21.05 12.52
C GLU A 68 2.84 -21.45 13.12
N ASN A 69 2.09 -20.49 13.67
CA ASN A 69 0.78 -20.71 14.28
C ASN A 69 -0.34 -20.11 13.41
N ILE A 70 -0.95 -20.97 12.59
CA ILE A 70 -2.10 -20.65 11.76
C ILE A 70 -3.19 -21.72 12.00
N PRO A 71 -4.33 -21.37 12.61
CA PRO A 71 -4.70 -20.04 13.11
C PRO A 71 -3.79 -19.54 14.26
N PRO A 72 -3.76 -18.22 14.50
CA PRO A 72 -3.07 -17.64 15.65
C PRO A 72 -3.43 -18.33 16.97
N VAL A 73 -2.49 -18.39 17.91
CA VAL A 73 -2.80 -18.79 19.29
C VAL A 73 -3.69 -17.72 19.93
N ALA A 74 -4.65 -18.14 20.74
CA ALA A 74 -5.50 -17.24 21.52
C ALA A 74 -4.72 -16.64 22.70
N ASP A 75 -3.78 -15.74 22.37
CA ASP A 75 -2.92 -15.04 23.33
C ASP A 75 -3.22 -13.54 23.36
N ARG A 76 -3.70 -13.05 24.51
CA ARG A 76 -4.10 -11.65 24.69
C ARG A 76 -3.02 -10.64 24.29
N LEU A 77 -1.77 -10.91 24.67
CA LEU A 77 -0.67 -9.98 24.48
C LEU A 77 -0.28 -9.87 22.99
N ASN A 78 -0.31 -11.00 22.28
CA ASN A 78 -0.05 -11.07 20.85
C ASN A 78 -1.10 -10.28 20.07
N TRP A 79 -2.38 -10.49 20.36
CA TRP A 79 -3.48 -9.75 19.72
C TRP A 79 -3.37 -8.23 19.98
N LEU A 80 -3.15 -7.82 21.24
CA LEU A 80 -2.94 -6.41 21.58
C LEU A 80 -1.74 -5.78 20.85
N THR A 81 -0.63 -6.50 20.81
CA THR A 81 0.61 -6.02 20.21
C THR A 81 0.46 -5.90 18.69
N ALA A 82 -0.15 -6.90 18.05
CA ALA A 82 -0.45 -6.87 16.63
C ALA A 82 -1.36 -5.68 16.26
N ALA A 83 -2.46 -5.48 16.99
CA ALA A 83 -3.37 -4.36 16.76
C ALA A 83 -2.67 -2.99 16.88
N ARG A 84 -1.80 -2.82 17.88
CA ARG A 84 -1.01 -1.57 18.04
C ARG A 84 -0.08 -1.33 16.87
N HIS A 85 0.55 -2.37 16.32
CA HIS A 85 1.40 -2.24 15.15
C HIS A 85 0.62 -1.91 13.88
N LEU A 86 -0.57 -2.50 13.68
CA LEU A 86 -1.48 -2.14 12.59
C LEU A 86 -1.89 -0.66 12.66
N LEU A 87 -2.34 -0.19 13.82
CA LEU A 87 -2.71 1.22 14.00
C LEU A 87 -1.54 2.18 13.76
N ARG A 88 -0.32 1.81 14.16
CA ARG A 88 0.89 2.61 13.86
C ARG A 88 1.20 2.64 12.37
N ALA A 89 1.08 1.51 11.68
CA ALA A 89 1.29 1.43 10.24
C ALA A 89 0.31 2.35 9.48
N LYS A 90 -0.97 2.33 9.86
CA LYS A 90 -2.00 3.23 9.30
C LYS A 90 -1.66 4.71 9.50
N LYS A 91 -1.28 5.09 10.72
CA LYS A 91 -0.82 6.47 11.02
C LYS A 91 0.41 6.91 10.23
N LEU A 92 1.26 5.98 9.80
CA LEU A 92 2.39 6.30 8.92
C LEU A 92 1.93 6.54 7.48
N GLY A 93 1.00 5.71 6.98
CA GLY A 93 0.39 5.88 5.66
C GLY A 93 -0.36 7.21 5.50
N GLU A 94 -1.09 7.64 6.54
CA GLU A 94 -1.76 8.95 6.57
C GLU A 94 -0.80 10.14 6.39
N LYS A 95 0.48 9.98 6.72
CA LYS A 95 1.51 11.01 6.59
C LYS A 95 2.21 11.02 5.23
N VAL A 96 1.99 9.99 4.40
CA VAL A 96 2.56 9.91 3.05
C VAL A 96 1.80 10.85 2.13
N THR A 97 2.53 11.75 1.46
CA THR A 97 1.95 12.80 0.61
C THR A 97 2.31 12.65 -0.87
N HIS A 98 3.47 12.07 -1.17
CA HIS A 98 3.95 11.84 -2.52
C HIS A 98 3.16 10.69 -3.15
N SER A 99 2.54 10.95 -4.31
CA SER A 99 1.63 10.02 -5.00
C SER A 99 2.22 8.61 -5.18
N THR A 100 3.45 8.51 -5.67
CA THR A 100 4.14 7.22 -5.85
C THR A 100 4.24 6.42 -4.55
N TYR A 101 4.59 7.06 -3.42
CA TYR A 101 4.70 6.33 -2.16
C TYR A 101 3.35 6.00 -1.54
N LYS A 102 2.31 6.76 -1.88
CA LYS A 102 0.94 6.41 -1.50
C LYS A 102 0.51 5.10 -2.17
N ILE A 103 0.72 4.98 -3.47
CA ILE A 103 0.49 3.72 -4.21
C ILE A 103 1.30 2.57 -3.61
N ILE A 104 2.59 2.78 -3.31
CA ILE A 104 3.44 1.75 -2.71
C ILE A 104 2.92 1.35 -1.32
N PHE A 105 2.45 2.32 -0.51
CA PHE A 105 1.85 2.03 0.79
C PHE A 105 0.57 1.20 0.62
N ASP A 106 -0.31 1.56 -0.31
CA ASP A 106 -1.57 0.86 -0.57
C ASP A 106 -1.31 -0.60 -0.99
N GLU A 107 -0.33 -0.84 -1.88
CA GLU A 107 0.11 -2.18 -2.29
C GLU A 107 0.65 -3.01 -1.11
N ILE A 108 1.47 -2.39 -0.25
CA ILE A 108 2.01 -3.05 0.95
C ILE A 108 0.87 -3.39 1.92
N GLU A 109 -0.06 -2.46 2.12
CA GLU A 109 -1.22 -2.67 2.97
C GLU A 109 -2.06 -3.84 2.47
N GLU A 110 -2.33 -3.90 1.18
CA GLU A 110 -3.14 -4.96 0.57
C GLU A 110 -2.47 -6.34 0.65
N TYR A 111 -1.16 -6.40 0.40
CA TYR A 111 -0.39 -7.62 0.62
C TYR A 111 -0.57 -8.15 2.04
N TRP A 112 -0.46 -7.28 3.05
CA TRP A 112 -0.61 -7.69 4.44
C TRP A 112 -2.06 -7.99 4.81
N ARG A 113 -3.04 -7.24 4.31
CA ARG A 113 -4.47 -7.54 4.48
C ARG A 113 -4.76 -8.98 4.09
N HIS A 114 -4.35 -9.38 2.89
CA HIS A 114 -4.54 -10.75 2.41
C HIS A 114 -3.85 -11.78 3.32
N ARG A 115 -2.64 -11.51 3.78
CA ARG A 115 -1.93 -12.40 4.72
C ARG A 115 -2.69 -12.59 6.02
N PHE A 116 -3.23 -11.51 6.60
CA PHE A 116 -4.08 -11.57 7.79
C PHE A 116 -5.38 -12.33 7.51
N TYR A 117 -6.04 -12.05 6.38
CA TYR A 117 -7.26 -12.76 5.96
C TYR A 117 -7.03 -14.28 5.93
N VAL A 118 -5.95 -14.74 5.30
CA VAL A 118 -5.61 -16.17 5.25
C VAL A 118 -5.39 -16.72 6.66
N ALA A 119 -4.61 -16.04 7.50
CA ALA A 119 -4.34 -16.49 8.87
C ALA A 119 -5.62 -16.61 9.71
N LEU A 120 -6.60 -15.74 9.48
CA LEU A 120 -7.85 -15.66 10.25
C LEU A 120 -8.99 -16.51 9.65
N SER A 121 -8.84 -17.04 8.44
CA SER A 121 -9.88 -17.81 7.73
C SER A 121 -9.98 -19.29 8.16
N HIS A 122 -9.83 -19.58 9.45
CA HIS A 122 -9.78 -20.94 9.99
C HIS A 122 -10.97 -21.24 10.91
N GLU A 123 -11.35 -22.51 11.00
CA GLU A 123 -12.55 -22.95 11.74
C GLU A 123 -12.56 -22.56 13.23
N PRO A 124 -11.45 -22.64 14.00
CA PRO A 124 -11.46 -22.27 15.41
C PRO A 124 -11.90 -20.82 15.67
N LEU A 125 -11.50 -19.87 14.82
CA LEU A 125 -11.87 -18.45 14.96
C LEU A 125 -13.34 -18.16 14.67
N ARG A 126 -14.10 -19.14 14.17
CA ARG A 126 -15.56 -19.01 14.01
C ARG A 126 -16.31 -19.24 15.33
N ARG A 127 -15.64 -19.82 16.32
CA ARG A 127 -16.24 -20.15 17.62
C ARG A 127 -15.93 -19.03 18.60
N TRP A 128 -16.94 -18.58 19.34
CA TRP A 128 -16.77 -17.53 20.35
C TRP A 128 -15.79 -17.95 21.45
N THR A 129 -15.69 -19.25 21.76
CA THR A 129 -14.78 -19.83 22.76
C THR A 129 -13.31 -19.63 22.43
N TYR A 130 -12.97 -19.33 21.17
CA TYR A 130 -11.59 -18.95 20.82
C TYR A 130 -11.18 -17.60 21.44
N PHE A 131 -12.14 -16.69 21.59
CA PHE A 131 -11.91 -15.35 22.13
C PHE A 131 -12.14 -15.26 23.64
N ALA A 132 -12.77 -16.28 24.22
CA ALA A 132 -13.17 -16.30 25.62
C ALA A 132 -12.24 -17.17 26.48
N ASP A 133 -12.21 -16.90 27.78
CA ASP A 133 -11.64 -17.77 28.79
C ASP A 133 -12.77 -18.58 29.44
N ASP A 134 -12.97 -19.82 28.96
CA ASP A 134 -14.02 -20.71 29.46
C ASP A 134 -13.77 -21.16 30.91
N ASP A 135 -12.52 -21.03 31.41
CA ASP A 135 -12.13 -21.39 32.77
C ASP A 135 -12.38 -20.26 33.79
N ASN A 136 -12.73 -19.04 33.32
CA ASN A 136 -12.98 -17.87 34.15
C ASN A 136 -14.39 -17.28 33.94
N PRO A 137 -15.41 -17.79 34.65
CA PRO A 137 -16.80 -17.36 34.47
C PRO A 137 -17.07 -15.90 34.89
N ASP A 138 -16.23 -15.31 35.75
CA ASP A 138 -16.39 -13.92 36.21
C ASP A 138 -15.76 -12.90 35.24
N TRP A 139 -14.77 -13.33 34.45
CA TRP A 139 -14.11 -12.49 33.45
C TRP A 139 -13.78 -13.32 32.19
N PRO A 140 -14.74 -13.46 31.27
CA PRO A 140 -14.59 -14.35 30.12
C PRO A 140 -13.68 -13.77 29.02
N GLU A 141 -13.05 -12.60 29.20
CA GLU A 141 -12.21 -11.98 28.16
C GLU A 141 -10.80 -12.60 28.16
N ASN A 142 -10.54 -13.52 27.23
CA ASN A 142 -9.19 -13.99 26.92
C ASN A 142 -8.50 -13.04 25.93
N ILE A 143 -9.15 -12.76 24.79
CA ILE A 143 -8.64 -11.80 23.79
C ILE A 143 -9.27 -10.44 24.02
N GLU A 144 -8.46 -9.38 24.02
CA GLU A 144 -8.97 -8.02 24.21
C GLU A 144 -9.83 -7.57 23.01
N ILE A 145 -11.06 -7.14 23.28
CA ILE A 145 -12.08 -6.93 22.24
C ILE A 145 -11.63 -5.94 21.16
N ASN A 146 -11.04 -4.80 21.52
CA ASN A 146 -10.64 -3.80 20.52
C ASN A 146 -9.54 -4.33 19.61
N SER A 147 -8.61 -5.10 20.15
CA SER A 147 -7.54 -5.73 19.38
C SER A 147 -8.10 -6.72 18.36
N ALA A 148 -9.11 -7.51 18.75
CA ALA A 148 -9.80 -8.40 17.83
C ALA A 148 -10.52 -7.62 16.72
N LEU A 149 -11.29 -6.59 17.08
CA LEU A 149 -11.98 -5.74 16.12
C LEU A 149 -11.03 -5.11 15.10
N ILE A 150 -9.92 -4.53 15.56
CA ILE A 150 -8.91 -3.89 14.68
C ILE A 150 -8.31 -4.90 13.70
N ILE A 151 -7.94 -6.08 14.18
CA ILE A 151 -7.28 -7.10 13.36
C ILE A 151 -8.26 -7.69 12.34
N ILE A 152 -9.50 -7.98 12.76
CA ILE A 152 -10.54 -8.52 11.89
C ILE A 152 -10.93 -7.49 10.82
N ASP A 153 -11.20 -6.24 11.23
CA ASP A 153 -11.49 -5.13 10.32
C ASP A 153 -10.37 -4.94 9.29
N PHE A 154 -9.11 -4.93 9.75
CA PHE A 154 -7.96 -4.81 8.85
C PHE A 154 -7.90 -5.93 7.81
N SER A 155 -8.27 -7.16 8.19
CA SER A 155 -8.20 -8.34 7.32
C SER A 155 -9.30 -8.41 6.26
N ASN A 156 -10.43 -7.73 6.49
CA ASN A 156 -11.55 -7.74 5.56
C ASN A 156 -11.24 -6.88 4.33
N TRP A 157 -11.71 -7.35 3.17
CA TRP A 157 -11.78 -6.51 1.98
C TRP A 157 -12.70 -5.33 2.27
N LYS A 158 -12.33 -4.14 1.81
CA LYS A 158 -13.13 -2.95 2.05
C LYS A 158 -14.12 -2.77 0.91
N ASP A 159 -15.38 -2.58 1.24
CA ASP A 159 -16.46 -2.40 0.24
C ASP A 159 -16.28 -1.14 -0.63
N ASP A 160 -15.50 -0.17 -0.17
CA ASP A 160 -15.22 1.09 -0.88
C ASP A 160 -14.00 1.04 -1.81
N VAL A 161 -13.30 -0.10 -1.85
CA VAL A 161 -12.13 -0.30 -2.72
C VAL A 161 -12.52 -1.14 -3.92
N GLU A 162 -12.42 -0.52 -5.11
CA GLU A 162 -12.60 -1.20 -6.40
C GLU A 162 -11.52 -2.27 -6.60
N ASP A 163 -11.93 -3.49 -6.92
CA ASP A 163 -11.00 -4.58 -7.22
C ASP A 163 -10.33 -4.28 -8.58
N PRO A 164 -8.99 -4.20 -8.64
CA PRO A 164 -8.29 -3.98 -9.91
C PRO A 164 -8.61 -5.03 -10.99
N THR A 165 -9.09 -6.22 -10.58
CA THR A 165 -9.50 -7.29 -11.49
C THR A 165 -10.88 -7.08 -12.13
N ASP A 166 -11.71 -6.18 -11.60
CA ASP A 166 -13.05 -5.88 -12.14
C ASP A 166 -12.96 -5.14 -13.48
N ASN A 167 -11.91 -4.33 -13.69
CA ASN A 167 -11.71 -3.53 -14.89
C ASN A 167 -10.89 -4.22 -16.00
N VAL A 168 -10.66 -5.52 -15.87
CA VAL A 168 -9.84 -6.28 -16.82
C VAL A 168 -10.61 -6.57 -18.10
N ASP A 169 -10.06 -6.18 -19.26
CA ASP A 169 -10.58 -6.58 -20.56
C ASP A 169 -10.30 -8.07 -20.83
N ARG A 170 -11.29 -8.90 -20.48
CA ARG A 170 -11.23 -10.35 -20.66
C ARG A 170 -11.08 -10.74 -22.13
N ALA A 171 -11.69 -9.99 -23.06
CA ALA A 171 -11.63 -10.30 -24.48
C ALA A 171 -10.21 -10.08 -25.02
N GLU A 172 -9.58 -8.98 -24.63
CA GLU A 172 -8.17 -8.69 -24.96
C GLU A 172 -7.23 -9.78 -24.42
N MET A 173 -7.42 -10.22 -23.17
CA MET A 173 -6.58 -11.28 -22.57
C MET A 173 -6.72 -12.62 -23.30
N ILE A 174 -7.94 -12.97 -23.70
CA ILE A 174 -8.21 -14.19 -24.48
C ILE A 174 -7.52 -14.10 -25.84
N GLN A 175 -7.61 -12.94 -26.52
CA GLN A 175 -6.94 -12.70 -27.80
C GLN A 175 -5.41 -12.81 -27.68
N LYS A 176 -4.83 -12.28 -26.60
CA LYS A 176 -3.39 -12.42 -26.26
C LYS A 176 -2.98 -13.87 -25.96
N GLY A 177 -3.95 -14.77 -25.77
CA GLY A 177 -3.71 -16.20 -25.66
C GLY A 177 -3.56 -16.72 -24.23
N VAL A 178 -4.19 -16.08 -23.23
CA VAL A 178 -4.18 -16.53 -21.82
C VAL A 178 -4.71 -17.97 -21.65
N LEU A 179 -5.52 -18.46 -22.61
CA LEU A 179 -6.06 -19.82 -22.61
C LEU A 179 -5.10 -20.88 -23.19
N LYS A 180 -3.87 -20.51 -23.53
CA LYS A 180 -2.84 -21.46 -24.01
C LYS A 180 -2.16 -22.16 -22.82
N GLY A 181 -1.57 -23.33 -23.08
CA GLY A 181 -0.87 -24.13 -22.05
C GLY A 181 -1.82 -24.94 -21.16
N GLN A 182 -1.26 -25.67 -20.19
CA GLN A 182 -2.04 -26.59 -19.35
C GLN A 182 -3.07 -25.87 -18.47
N ALA A 183 -2.63 -24.82 -17.76
CA ALA A 183 -3.53 -24.00 -16.96
C ALA A 183 -4.58 -23.27 -17.80
N GLY A 184 -4.19 -22.72 -18.95
CA GLY A 184 -5.11 -22.03 -19.86
C GLY A 184 -6.21 -22.94 -20.44
N ARG A 185 -5.89 -24.21 -20.74
CA ARG A 185 -6.90 -25.21 -21.14
C ARG A 185 -7.88 -25.50 -20.00
N GLY A 186 -7.37 -25.67 -18.78
CA GLY A 186 -8.22 -25.83 -17.59
C GLY A 186 -9.15 -24.64 -17.38
N LEU A 187 -8.63 -23.41 -17.50
CA LEU A 187 -9.40 -22.17 -17.40
C LEU A 187 -10.48 -22.10 -18.49
N LYS A 188 -10.16 -22.48 -19.73
CA LYS A 188 -11.14 -22.55 -20.82
C LYS A 188 -12.29 -23.50 -20.49
N SER A 189 -11.98 -24.70 -20.00
CA SER A 189 -13.00 -25.68 -19.60
C SER A 189 -13.87 -25.15 -18.46
N TYR A 190 -13.26 -24.48 -17.46
CA TYR A 190 -13.99 -23.83 -16.38
C TYR A 190 -14.95 -22.74 -16.90
N MET A 191 -14.48 -21.86 -17.79
CA MET A 191 -15.31 -20.80 -18.37
C MET A 191 -16.51 -21.36 -19.12
N GLN A 192 -16.31 -22.42 -19.93
CA GLN A 192 -17.40 -23.09 -20.64
C GLN A 192 -18.42 -23.67 -19.66
N ARG A 193 -17.95 -24.39 -18.64
CA ARG A 193 -18.81 -25.00 -17.63
C ARG A 193 -19.59 -23.93 -16.83
N PHE A 194 -18.95 -22.82 -16.52
CA PHE A 194 -19.57 -21.73 -15.78
C PHE A 194 -20.73 -21.10 -16.56
N GLU A 195 -20.56 -20.87 -17.87
CA GLU A 195 -21.63 -20.36 -18.73
C GLU A 195 -22.79 -21.36 -18.89
N GLU A 196 -22.51 -22.66 -19.02
CA GLU A 196 -23.55 -23.71 -19.04
C GLU A 196 -24.42 -23.66 -17.78
N ILE A 197 -23.77 -23.58 -16.60
CA ILE A 197 -24.49 -23.48 -15.32
C ILE A 197 -25.27 -22.17 -15.31
N ARG A 198 -24.66 -21.04 -15.63
CA ARG A 198 -25.35 -19.74 -15.61
C ARG A 198 -26.59 -19.70 -16.50
N ALA A 199 -26.57 -20.40 -17.64
CA ALA A 199 -27.70 -20.52 -18.55
C ALA A 199 -28.85 -21.39 -18.00
N GLN A 200 -28.57 -22.33 -17.08
CA GLN A 200 -29.60 -23.17 -16.44
C GLN A 200 -30.36 -22.44 -15.33
N TRP A 201 -29.80 -21.35 -14.80
CA TRP A 201 -30.38 -20.57 -13.69
C TRP A 201 -31.06 -19.29 -14.18
N LYS A 202 -31.15 -19.08 -15.49
CA LYS A 202 -31.96 -18.05 -16.15
C LYS A 202 -33.21 -18.69 -16.73
#